data_AF-A0A498DLU3-F1
#
_entry.id   AF-A0A498DLU3-F1
#
_cell.length_a   1.000
_cell.length_b   1.000
_cell.length_c   1.000
_cell.angle_alpha   90.00
_cell.angle_beta   90.00
_cell.angle_gamma   90.00
#
_symmetry.space_group_name_H-M   'P 1'
#
loop_
_entity.id
_entity.type
_entity.pdbx_description
1 polymer ?
#
loop_
_entity_poly.entity_id
_entity_poly.type
_entity_poly.pdbx_seq_one_letter_code
_entity_poly.pdbx_strand_id
1 'polypeptide(L)'
;MRDIENRTRKDKYEKRRKNTKSTSILIVVSVILVISLISVFVFGGGNNETVDESPQESTENNTSNDSEEVTIKEEETSQQEEDQLLEDDTQNETDSSEENNEENGQDIEQVEPSDDNVSEAYTADWEPVGTQQEGPHTVDYNNGSQDRLEMKEAILMATGLSENDYHEWWIGNGGNQKVIATVSDEAQSEIYRVYLSWRDNEGWQPTKVEVLIENDWKKYQ
;
A
#
# COMPACT_ATOMS: atom_id res chain seq x y z
N MET A 1 -49.39 46.80 22.06
CA MET A 1 -48.07 46.44 21.50
C MET A 1 -48.09 44.98 21.06
N ARG A 2 -47.13 44.57 20.24
CA ARG A 2 -46.78 43.18 19.96
C ARG A 2 -45.29 43.05 20.19
N ASP A 3 -44.90 42.37 21.25
CA ASP A 3 -43.51 42.19 21.62
C ASP A 3 -43.09 40.77 21.21
N ILE A 4 -42.09 40.67 20.33
CA ILE A 4 -41.59 39.40 19.78
C ILE A 4 -40.14 39.23 20.22
N GLU A 5 -39.92 38.41 21.25
CA GLU A 5 -38.56 38.05 21.68
C GLU A 5 -37.88 37.15 20.64
N ASN A 6 -36.88 37.68 19.94
CA ASN A 6 -35.98 36.89 19.10
C ASN A 6 -35.01 36.08 19.98
N ARG A 7 -35.40 34.86 20.35
CA ARG A 7 -34.51 33.90 21.05
C ARG A 7 -33.68 33.08 20.06
N THR A 8 -32.51 33.60 19.73
CA THR A 8 -31.56 32.98 18.79
C THR A 8 -31.09 31.61 19.27
N ARG A 9 -31.27 30.57 18.44
CA ARG A 9 -30.71 29.23 18.71
C ARG A 9 -29.21 29.18 18.40
N LYS A 10 -28.37 29.56 19.37
CA LYS A 10 -26.96 29.16 19.44
C LYS A 10 -26.69 28.50 20.79
N ASP A 11 -25.57 27.79 20.87
CA ASP A 11 -25.06 27.04 22.03
C ASP A 11 -25.81 25.75 22.41
N LYS A 12 -25.45 24.65 21.73
CA LYS A 12 -25.72 23.27 22.19
C LYS A 12 -24.60 22.25 21.94
N TYR A 13 -23.39 22.71 21.59
CA TYR A 13 -22.27 21.83 21.18
C TYR A 13 -20.89 22.22 21.74
N GLU A 14 -20.79 22.54 23.03
CA GLU A 14 -19.49 22.47 23.72
C GLU A 14 -19.06 21.00 23.90
N LYS A 15 -18.48 20.43 22.84
CA LYS A 15 -18.04 19.03 22.81
C LYS A 15 -16.78 18.83 23.67
N ARG A 16 -16.93 18.10 24.77
CA ARG A 16 -15.88 17.84 25.77
C ARG A 16 -14.66 17.13 25.14
N ARG A 17 -13.52 17.82 25.01
CA ARG A 17 -12.21 17.23 24.73
C ARG A 17 -11.34 17.27 26.01
N LYS A 18 -11.21 16.16 26.75
CA LYS A 18 -10.34 16.07 27.96
C LYS A 18 -9.73 14.66 28.14
N ASN A 19 -9.09 14.13 27.11
CA ASN A 19 -8.66 12.71 27.08
C ASN A 19 -7.19 12.49 26.64
N THR A 20 -6.57 13.43 25.92
CA THR A 20 -5.23 13.26 25.31
C THR A 20 -4.08 13.14 26.31
N LYS A 21 -4.26 13.57 27.57
CA LYS A 21 -3.21 13.51 28.60
C LYS A 21 -2.81 12.10 29.01
N SER A 22 -3.67 11.10 28.81
CA SER A 22 -3.36 9.69 29.15
C SER A 22 -2.53 8.99 28.07
N THR A 23 -2.73 9.33 26.80
CA THR A 23 -2.03 8.70 25.67
C THR A 23 -0.51 8.90 25.76
N SER A 24 -0.06 10.11 26.09
CA SER A 24 1.37 10.42 26.27
C SER A 24 2.02 9.61 27.41
N ILE A 25 1.26 9.26 28.45
CA ILE A 25 1.77 8.46 29.57
C ILE A 25 1.98 7.00 29.13
N LEU A 26 1.04 6.43 28.37
CA LEU A 26 1.15 5.07 27.84
C LEU A 26 2.37 4.91 26.91
N ILE A 27 2.65 5.90 26.06
CA ILE A 27 3.82 5.91 25.17
C ILE A 27 5.13 5.86 25.99
N VAL A 28 5.26 6.70 27.02
CA VAL A 28 6.45 6.72 27.90
C VAL A 28 6.63 5.39 28.64
N VAL A 29 5.56 4.80 29.15
CA VAL A 29 5.62 3.48 29.83
C VAL A 29 6.04 2.37 28.86
N SER A 30 5.55 2.39 27.61
CA SER A 30 5.93 1.42 26.57
C SER A 30 7.44 1.45 26.28
N VAL A 31 8.01 2.64 26.07
CA VAL A 31 9.45 2.80 25.81
C VAL A 31 10.29 2.28 26.98
N ILE A 32 9.88 2.54 28.23
CA ILE A 32 10.57 2.04 29.43
C ILE A 32 10.53 0.51 29.51
N LEU A 33 9.41 -0.12 29.14
CA LEU A 33 9.29 -1.60 29.10
C LEU A 33 10.22 -2.22 28.04
N VAL A 34 10.28 -1.67 26.84
CA VAL A 34 11.18 -2.17 25.78
C VAL A 34 12.65 -2.07 26.20
N ILE A 35 13.07 -0.92 26.76
CA ILE A 35 14.44 -0.75 27.29
C ILE A 35 14.72 -1.75 28.43
N SER A 36 13.73 -2.01 29.30
CA SER A 36 13.86 -2.98 30.39
C SER A 36 14.09 -4.40 29.86
N LEU A 37 13.32 -4.84 28.85
CA LEU A 37 13.49 -6.14 28.21
C LEU A 37 14.86 -6.29 27.55
N ILE A 38 15.32 -5.27 26.83
CA ILE A 38 16.67 -5.25 26.23
C ILE A 38 17.75 -5.33 27.32
N SER A 39 17.58 -4.62 28.44
CA SER A 39 18.55 -4.69 29.55
C SER A 39 18.64 -6.08 30.18
N VAL A 40 17.51 -6.80 30.29
CA VAL A 40 17.49 -8.20 30.76
C VAL A 40 18.14 -9.13 29.72
N PHE A 41 17.95 -8.89 28.42
CA PHE A 41 18.56 -9.70 27.37
C PHE A 41 20.09 -9.50 27.27
N VAL A 42 20.57 -8.26 27.48
CA VAL A 42 22.00 -7.90 27.36
C VAL A 42 22.79 -8.16 28.65
N PHE A 43 22.20 -7.99 29.84
CA PHE A 43 22.89 -8.15 31.13
C PHE A 43 22.42 -9.36 31.96
N GLY A 44 21.33 -10.04 31.57
CA GLY A 44 20.78 -11.21 32.28
C GLY A 44 21.45 -12.55 31.96
N GLY A 45 22.43 -12.59 31.04
CA GLY A 45 23.17 -13.80 30.64
C GLY A 45 24.17 -14.28 31.71
N GLY A 46 23.68 -14.66 32.89
CA GLY A 46 24.50 -15.10 34.03
C GLY A 46 24.36 -16.59 34.36
N ASN A 47 25.35 -17.39 33.94
CA ASN A 47 25.66 -18.77 34.36
C ASN A 47 24.56 -19.84 34.36
N ASN A 48 24.67 -20.78 33.41
CA ASN A 48 24.58 -22.22 33.68
C ASN A 48 25.38 -23.05 32.65
N GLU A 49 26.27 -23.92 33.14
CA GLU A 49 27.13 -24.80 32.35
C GLU A 49 26.53 -26.20 32.16
N THR A 50 26.68 -26.78 30.96
CA THR A 50 26.91 -28.21 30.60
C THR A 50 26.97 -28.25 29.06
N VAL A 51 28.05 -28.62 28.34
CA VAL A 51 28.93 -29.81 28.40
C VAL A 51 28.16 -31.09 28.06
N ASP A 52 28.49 -31.90 27.03
CA ASP A 52 29.57 -31.82 26.01
C ASP A 52 28.96 -31.72 24.58
N GLU A 53 29.47 -32.15 23.41
CA GLU A 53 30.60 -33.01 23.00
C GLU A 53 31.12 -32.57 21.59
N SER A 54 32.26 -33.12 21.13
CA SER A 54 32.87 -32.89 19.80
C SER A 54 33.71 -34.13 19.40
N PRO A 55 34.01 -34.43 18.10
CA PRO A 55 35.15 -33.77 17.42
C PRO A 55 35.19 -33.72 15.86
N GLN A 56 36.00 -32.78 15.33
CA GLN A 56 36.90 -32.82 14.12
C GLN A 56 36.45 -33.46 12.78
N GLU A 57 36.66 -32.85 11.60
CA GLU A 57 37.93 -32.52 10.92
C GLU A 57 37.86 -31.15 10.20
N SER A 58 38.91 -30.32 10.02
CA SER A 58 40.33 -30.49 9.62
C SER A 58 40.58 -30.59 8.09
N THR A 59 40.99 -29.49 7.44
CA THR A 59 42.14 -29.40 6.50
C THR A 59 42.19 -28.03 5.80
N GLU A 60 43.34 -27.36 5.81
CA GLU A 60 43.66 -26.19 4.98
C GLU A 60 44.25 -26.63 3.62
N ASN A 61 44.05 -25.86 2.54
CA ASN A 61 45.18 -25.08 1.99
C ASN A 61 44.85 -24.04 0.90
N ASN A 62 45.55 -22.92 1.06
CA ASN A 62 45.90 -21.85 0.14
C ASN A 62 45.97 -22.17 -1.37
N THR A 63 45.64 -21.17 -2.21
CA THR A 63 46.66 -20.43 -2.98
C THR A 63 46.11 -19.06 -3.42
N SER A 64 46.92 -18.02 -3.32
CA SER A 64 46.60 -16.63 -3.64
C SER A 64 46.53 -16.35 -5.14
N ASN A 65 45.90 -15.22 -5.51
CA ASN A 65 46.62 -14.26 -6.34
C ASN A 65 46.37 -12.83 -5.87
N ASP A 66 47.32 -11.95 -6.13
CA ASP A 66 47.40 -10.56 -5.67
C ASP A 66 47.46 -9.60 -6.88
N SER A 67 46.93 -8.38 -6.72
CA SER A 67 47.22 -7.19 -7.56
C SER A 67 46.64 -5.93 -6.92
N GLU A 68 47.41 -4.85 -6.96
CA GLU A 68 47.23 -3.64 -6.14
C GLU A 68 46.37 -2.52 -6.78
N GLU A 69 46.24 -1.44 -6.00
CA GLU A 69 45.49 -0.20 -6.18
C GLU A 69 46.09 0.78 -7.24
N VAL A 70 45.42 1.95 -7.40
CA VAL A 70 45.96 3.31 -7.71
C VAL A 70 45.27 4.05 -8.88
N THR A 71 44.10 4.62 -8.57
CA THR A 71 43.87 6.08 -8.43
C THR A 71 44.26 7.08 -9.55
N ILE A 72 43.22 7.57 -10.24
CA ILE A 72 42.94 8.96 -10.72
C ILE A 72 43.87 9.65 -11.74
N LYS A 73 43.24 10.19 -12.81
CA LYS A 73 43.56 11.52 -13.35
C LYS A 73 42.34 12.20 -13.99
N GLU A 74 42.19 13.50 -13.76
CA GLU A 74 41.15 14.38 -14.30
C GLU A 74 41.73 15.39 -15.32
N GLU A 75 40.91 15.84 -16.27
CA GLU A 75 40.94 17.16 -16.94
C GLU A 75 39.67 17.21 -17.85
N GLU A 76 38.56 17.87 -17.49
CA GLU A 76 38.20 19.31 -17.41
C GLU A 76 37.69 19.95 -18.74
N THR A 77 36.68 20.83 -18.60
CA THR A 77 36.29 21.93 -19.50
C THR A 77 35.62 21.61 -20.87
N SER A 78 34.53 22.28 -21.32
CA SER A 78 33.63 23.26 -20.67
C SER A 78 32.38 23.63 -21.55
N GLN A 79 31.23 23.95 -20.93
CA GLN A 79 30.16 24.94 -21.33
C GLN A 79 29.41 24.78 -22.70
N GLN A 80 28.18 25.27 -22.95
CA GLN A 80 27.17 26.05 -22.18
C GLN A 80 25.74 25.93 -22.82
N GLU A 81 24.67 26.14 -22.00
CA GLU A 81 23.35 26.83 -22.27
C GLU A 81 22.53 26.60 -23.58
N GLU A 82 21.20 26.83 -23.69
CA GLU A 82 20.01 26.88 -22.78
C GLU A 82 18.72 26.95 -23.70
N ASP A 83 17.52 27.20 -23.12
CA ASP A 83 16.16 27.34 -23.71
C ASP A 83 15.51 26.04 -24.27
N GLN A 84 14.26 25.61 -23.97
CA GLN A 84 12.98 26.13 -23.39
C GLN A 84 11.82 26.32 -24.40
N LEU A 85 10.59 26.12 -23.86
CA LEU A 85 9.25 26.50 -24.38
C LEU A 85 8.56 25.66 -25.49
N LEU A 86 7.79 24.68 -25.02
CA LEU A 86 6.31 24.59 -25.13
C LEU A 86 5.57 25.38 -26.23
N GLU A 87 4.78 24.66 -27.06
CA GLU A 87 3.30 24.72 -27.21
C GLU A 87 2.90 23.86 -28.43
N ASP A 88 2.16 22.77 -28.23
CA ASP A 88 0.69 22.66 -28.39
C ASP A 88 0.19 22.67 -29.85
N ASP A 89 -0.31 21.52 -30.32
CA ASP A 89 -1.48 21.46 -31.19
C ASP A 89 -2.24 20.14 -30.96
N THR A 90 -3.57 20.21 -31.03
CA THR A 90 -4.48 19.11 -30.69
C THR A 90 -4.74 18.22 -31.91
N GLN A 91 -4.54 16.90 -31.78
CA GLN A 91 -5.19 15.98 -32.71
C GLN A 91 -5.65 14.66 -32.07
N ASN A 92 -6.93 14.37 -32.27
CA ASN A 92 -7.63 13.20 -31.76
C ASN A 92 -7.43 12.03 -32.74
N GLU A 93 -6.55 11.11 -32.42
CA GLU A 93 -6.59 9.75 -32.97
C GLU A 93 -6.90 8.77 -31.85
N THR A 94 -7.94 7.96 -32.05
CA THR A 94 -8.18 6.75 -31.27
C THR A 94 -7.16 5.71 -31.73
N ASP A 95 -5.96 5.76 -31.17
CA ASP A 95 -5.01 4.66 -31.31
C ASP A 95 -5.40 3.54 -30.34
N SER A 96 -5.40 2.31 -30.83
CA SER A 96 -5.79 1.13 -30.06
C SER A 96 -4.53 0.51 -29.49
N SER A 97 -4.08 1.00 -28.33
CA SER A 97 -2.83 0.61 -27.69
C SER A 97 -2.88 -0.81 -27.10
N GLU A 98 -3.03 -1.82 -27.97
CA GLU A 98 -2.67 -3.22 -27.71
C GLU A 98 -1.13 -3.36 -27.64
N GLU A 99 -0.47 -2.67 -26.70
CA GLU A 99 0.94 -2.91 -26.43
C GLU A 99 1.28 -2.87 -24.93
N ASN A 100 1.88 -3.98 -24.47
CA ASN A 100 2.60 -4.15 -23.21
C ASN A 100 1.80 -4.30 -21.89
N ASN A 101 1.15 -5.45 -21.69
CA ASN A 101 0.92 -6.00 -20.33
C ASN A 101 1.01 -7.55 -20.26
N GLU A 102 1.97 -8.15 -20.97
CA GLU A 102 2.25 -9.61 -20.90
C GLU A 102 3.06 -10.04 -19.65
N GLU A 103 3.46 -9.13 -18.75
CA GLU A 103 4.42 -9.44 -17.66
C GLU A 103 3.90 -10.42 -16.59
N ASN A 104 2.58 -10.62 -16.45
CA ASN A 104 2.00 -11.50 -15.42
C ASN A 104 1.48 -12.86 -15.91
N GLY A 105 1.45 -13.12 -17.22
CA GLY A 105 1.01 -14.41 -17.79
C GLY A 105 -0.44 -14.82 -17.50
N GLN A 106 -1.27 -13.88 -17.06
CA GLN A 106 -2.72 -14.03 -16.91
C GLN A 106 -3.42 -13.66 -18.22
N ASP A 107 -4.52 -14.34 -18.57
CA ASP A 107 -5.33 -14.00 -19.75
C ASP A 107 -6.19 -12.77 -19.40
N ILE A 108 -6.01 -11.66 -20.13
CA ILE A 108 -6.66 -10.37 -19.84
C ILE A 108 -7.72 -10.08 -20.90
N GLU A 109 -9.00 -10.13 -20.51
CA GLU A 109 -10.14 -9.76 -21.33
C GLU A 109 -10.52 -8.28 -21.08
N GLN A 110 -10.48 -7.46 -22.14
CA GLN A 110 -11.01 -6.09 -22.13
C GLN A 110 -12.54 -6.10 -22.11
N VAL A 111 -13.16 -5.25 -21.28
CA VAL A 111 -14.61 -5.18 -21.07
C VAL A 111 -15.13 -3.74 -21.18
N GLU A 112 -16.45 -3.56 -21.31
CA GLU A 112 -17.03 -2.21 -21.42
C GLU A 112 -16.82 -1.38 -20.13
N PRO A 113 -16.32 -0.12 -20.25
CA PRO A 113 -16.24 0.84 -19.15
C PRO A 113 -17.59 1.05 -18.41
N SER A 114 -17.59 1.17 -17.08
CA SER A 114 -18.84 1.39 -16.32
C SER A 114 -19.46 2.78 -16.49
N ASP A 115 -18.63 3.81 -16.72
CA ASP A 115 -19.04 5.22 -16.76
C ASP A 115 -18.00 6.10 -17.46
N ASP A 116 -18.36 7.36 -17.75
CA ASP A 116 -17.55 8.33 -18.51
C ASP A 116 -16.19 8.69 -17.85
N ASN A 117 -15.94 8.31 -16.59
CA ASN A 117 -14.67 8.54 -15.89
C ASN A 117 -13.69 7.33 -16.02
N VAL A 118 -14.09 6.26 -16.69
CA VAL A 118 -13.28 5.05 -16.90
C VAL A 118 -12.67 5.09 -18.31
N SER A 119 -11.33 5.12 -18.40
CA SER A 119 -10.62 5.08 -19.69
C SER A 119 -10.46 3.67 -20.24
N GLU A 120 -10.30 2.69 -19.36
CA GLU A 120 -10.07 1.27 -19.67
C GLU A 120 -10.69 0.39 -18.58
N ALA A 121 -11.20 -0.78 -18.95
CA ALA A 121 -11.73 -1.74 -17.99
C ALA A 121 -11.39 -3.17 -18.44
N TYR A 122 -10.82 -3.98 -17.53
CA TYR A 122 -10.38 -5.34 -17.86
C TYR A 122 -10.65 -6.34 -16.73
N THR A 123 -10.72 -7.61 -17.11
CA THR A 123 -10.89 -8.77 -16.23
C THR A 123 -9.88 -9.84 -16.57
N ALA A 124 -9.33 -10.54 -15.58
CA ALA A 124 -8.42 -11.66 -15.79
C ALA A 124 -8.68 -12.80 -14.80
N ASP A 125 -8.09 -13.97 -15.07
CA ASP A 125 -8.14 -15.16 -14.20
C ASP A 125 -7.24 -15.02 -12.95
N TRP A 126 -7.50 -13.99 -12.13
CA TRP A 126 -6.82 -13.80 -10.84
C TRP A 126 -7.21 -14.89 -9.82
N GLU A 127 -6.23 -15.52 -9.17
CA GLU A 127 -6.52 -16.43 -8.05
C GLU A 127 -6.94 -15.66 -6.78
N PRO A 128 -7.74 -16.24 -5.87
CA PRO A 128 -8.06 -15.63 -4.58
C PRO A 128 -6.82 -15.53 -3.68
N VAL A 129 -6.63 -14.39 -3.00
CA VAL A 129 -5.59 -14.25 -1.97
C VAL A 129 -5.93 -15.10 -0.76
N GLY A 130 -5.08 -16.10 -0.49
CA GLY A 130 -5.30 -17.18 0.47
C GLY A 130 -5.62 -16.72 1.89
N THR A 131 -6.84 -16.97 2.35
CA THR A 131 -7.30 -16.55 3.69
C THR A 131 -7.03 -17.57 4.81
N GLN A 132 -6.98 -17.06 6.04
CA GLN A 132 -7.01 -17.84 7.29
C GLN A 132 -8.37 -17.73 8.03
N GLN A 133 -9.37 -17.06 7.46
CA GLN A 133 -10.69 -16.89 8.09
C GLN A 133 -11.58 -18.13 7.89
N GLU A 134 -11.96 -18.80 8.98
CA GLU A 134 -12.88 -19.93 8.97
C GLU A 134 -14.33 -19.53 9.30
N GLY A 135 -15.30 -20.16 8.62
CA GLY A 135 -16.73 -20.06 8.95
C GLY A 135 -17.48 -18.90 8.28
N PRO A 136 -18.62 -18.44 8.84
CA PRO A 136 -19.44 -17.41 8.22
C PRO A 136 -18.72 -16.06 8.15
N HIS A 137 -18.30 -15.66 6.95
CA HIS A 137 -17.57 -14.41 6.71
C HIS A 137 -18.42 -13.16 6.95
N THR A 138 -17.77 -12.07 7.37
CA THR A 138 -18.33 -10.72 7.39
C THR A 138 -17.17 -9.72 7.34
N VAL A 139 -17.07 -8.98 6.24
CA VAL A 139 -15.97 -8.04 5.95
C VAL A 139 -15.65 -7.11 7.13
N ASP A 140 -14.45 -7.21 7.70
CA ASP A 140 -13.96 -6.22 8.66
C ASP A 140 -13.16 -5.11 7.95
N TYR A 141 -13.76 -3.93 7.79
CA TYR A 141 -13.11 -2.77 7.17
C TYR A 141 -12.10 -2.04 8.08
N ASN A 142 -11.93 -2.42 9.36
CA ASN A 142 -10.99 -1.77 10.27
C ASN A 142 -9.54 -1.87 9.76
N ASN A 143 -8.80 -0.75 9.75
CA ASN A 143 -7.41 -0.73 9.29
C ASN A 143 -6.54 -1.75 10.07
N GLY A 144 -5.90 -2.67 9.35
CA GLY A 144 -5.11 -3.76 9.94
C GLY A 144 -5.91 -4.99 10.36
N SER A 145 -7.18 -5.11 9.97
CA SER A 145 -7.90 -6.39 9.97
C SER A 145 -7.30 -7.36 8.93
N GLN A 146 -7.60 -8.65 9.08
CA GLN A 146 -7.21 -9.67 8.10
C GLN A 146 -7.77 -9.35 6.70
N ASP A 147 -9.07 -9.03 6.62
CA ASP A 147 -9.74 -8.55 5.40
C ASP A 147 -9.00 -7.38 4.74
N ARG A 148 -8.57 -6.37 5.49
CA ARG A 148 -7.88 -5.19 4.92
C ARG A 148 -6.47 -5.48 4.42
N LEU A 149 -5.82 -6.54 4.91
CA LEU A 149 -4.52 -6.99 4.40
C LEU A 149 -4.71 -7.82 3.13
N GLU A 150 -5.61 -8.81 3.15
CA GLU A 150 -5.92 -9.67 2.00
C GLU A 150 -6.47 -8.86 0.82
N MET A 151 -7.35 -7.88 1.07
CA MET A 151 -7.84 -6.98 0.02
C MET A 151 -6.75 -6.07 -0.56
N LYS A 152 -5.76 -5.63 0.24
CA LYS A 152 -4.62 -4.87 -0.28
C LYS A 152 -3.78 -5.74 -1.22
N GLU A 153 -3.41 -6.94 -0.77
CA GLU A 153 -2.65 -7.91 -1.57
C GLU A 153 -3.36 -8.26 -2.89
N ALA A 154 -4.68 -8.45 -2.86
CA ALA A 154 -5.51 -8.68 -4.04
C ALA A 154 -5.51 -7.48 -5.00
N ILE A 155 -5.53 -6.24 -4.48
CA ILE A 155 -5.45 -5.02 -5.29
C ILE A 155 -4.07 -4.88 -5.95
N LEU A 156 -2.97 -5.09 -5.22
CA LEU A 156 -1.61 -5.02 -5.76
C LEU A 156 -1.42 -6.07 -6.87
N MET A 157 -1.90 -7.31 -6.66
CA MET A 157 -1.88 -8.38 -7.67
C MET A 157 -2.61 -7.98 -8.97
N ALA A 158 -3.76 -7.32 -8.86
CA ALA A 158 -4.59 -6.99 -10.02
C ALA A 158 -4.18 -5.70 -10.75
N THR A 159 -3.48 -4.78 -10.09
CA THR A 159 -3.07 -3.48 -10.64
C THR A 159 -1.59 -3.39 -11.00
N GLY A 160 -0.75 -4.30 -10.49
CA GLY A 160 0.71 -4.23 -10.64
C GLY A 160 1.39 -3.21 -9.73
N LEU A 161 0.64 -2.40 -8.97
CA LEU A 161 1.17 -1.42 -8.02
C LEU A 161 2.09 -2.09 -6.97
N SER A 162 3.15 -1.38 -6.58
CA SER A 162 4.05 -1.86 -5.52
C SER A 162 3.53 -1.48 -4.13
N GLU A 163 3.82 -2.28 -3.09
CA GLU A 163 3.43 -1.94 -1.72
C GLU A 163 3.99 -0.58 -1.23
N ASN A 164 5.12 -0.12 -1.79
CA ASN A 164 5.73 1.18 -1.45
C ASN A 164 5.16 2.35 -2.26
N ASP A 165 4.31 2.08 -3.25
CA ASP A 165 3.74 3.04 -4.20
C ASP A 165 2.23 2.76 -4.33
N TYR A 166 1.55 2.80 -3.19
CA TYR A 166 0.14 2.44 -3.04
C TYR A 166 -0.57 3.43 -2.14
N HIS A 167 -1.53 4.15 -2.71
CA HIS A 167 -2.41 5.08 -2.00
C HIS A 167 -3.85 4.59 -2.01
N GLU A 168 -4.40 4.24 -0.84
CA GLU A 168 -5.83 3.90 -0.71
C GLU A 168 -6.66 5.17 -0.51
N TRP A 169 -7.51 5.50 -1.48
CA TRP A 169 -8.45 6.63 -1.38
C TRP A 169 -9.74 6.25 -0.68
N TRP A 170 -10.25 5.06 -1.02
CA TRP A 170 -11.48 4.52 -0.47
C TRP A 170 -11.53 3.00 -0.63
N ILE A 171 -12.17 2.33 0.33
CA ILE A 171 -12.56 0.93 0.22
C ILE A 171 -13.91 0.74 0.91
N GLY A 172 -14.83 0.00 0.28
CA GLY A 172 -16.18 -0.12 0.80
C GLY A 172 -17.06 -1.17 0.11
N ASN A 173 -18.28 -1.27 0.63
CA ASN A 173 -19.25 -2.30 0.28
C ASN A 173 -19.72 -2.21 -1.18
N GLY A 174 -19.33 -3.19 -1.99
CA GLY A 174 -19.74 -3.37 -3.39
C GLY A 174 -20.94 -4.32 -3.57
N GLY A 175 -21.50 -4.84 -2.48
CA GLY A 175 -22.60 -5.81 -2.47
C GLY A 175 -22.41 -6.94 -1.46
N ASN A 176 -23.27 -7.96 -1.51
CA ASN A 176 -23.10 -9.16 -0.70
C ASN A 176 -21.76 -9.84 -1.06
N GLN A 177 -20.85 -10.01 -0.08
CA GLN A 177 -19.53 -10.59 -0.29
C GLN A 177 -18.70 -9.89 -1.39
N LYS A 178 -18.90 -8.57 -1.57
CA LYS A 178 -18.19 -7.76 -2.57
C LYS A 178 -17.69 -6.45 -1.99
N VAL A 179 -16.52 -6.03 -2.48
CA VAL A 179 -15.88 -4.75 -2.15
C VAL A 179 -15.50 -4.03 -3.43
N ILE A 180 -15.59 -2.70 -3.40
CA ILE A 180 -14.98 -1.83 -4.40
C ILE A 180 -13.94 -0.98 -3.66
N ALA A 181 -12.76 -0.86 -4.25
CA ALA A 181 -11.70 0.03 -3.81
C ALA A 181 -11.40 1.07 -4.88
N THR A 182 -10.96 2.25 -4.48
CA THR A 182 -10.30 3.23 -5.36
C THR A 182 -8.92 3.51 -4.80
N VAL A 183 -7.90 3.28 -5.62
CA VAL A 183 -6.49 3.35 -5.25
C VAL A 183 -5.71 4.09 -6.33
N SER A 184 -4.48 4.49 -6.02
CA SER A 184 -3.51 4.95 -7.02
C SER A 184 -2.08 4.62 -6.61
N ASP A 185 -1.13 4.90 -7.49
CA ASP A 185 0.25 5.25 -7.13
C ASP A 185 0.28 6.46 -6.15
N GLU A 186 1.40 6.66 -5.44
CA GLU A 186 1.58 7.83 -4.55
C GLU A 186 1.79 9.13 -5.35
N ALA A 187 2.23 9.06 -6.61
CA ALA A 187 2.32 10.21 -7.50
C ALA A 187 0.96 10.61 -8.15
N GLN A 188 -0.05 9.75 -8.08
CA GLN A 188 -1.41 9.94 -8.62
C GLN A 188 -1.46 10.06 -10.16
N SER A 189 -0.55 9.38 -10.84
CA SER A 189 -0.52 9.20 -12.29
C SER A 189 -1.38 8.03 -12.78
N GLU A 190 -1.58 7.00 -11.96
CA GLU A 190 -2.35 5.80 -12.30
C GLU A 190 -3.43 5.56 -11.23
N ILE A 191 -4.70 5.70 -11.60
CA ILE A 191 -5.82 5.63 -10.65
C ILE A 191 -6.69 4.43 -11.03
N TYR A 192 -6.88 3.50 -10.08
CA TYR A 192 -7.61 2.26 -10.34
C TYR A 192 -8.87 2.14 -9.46
N ARG A 193 -9.97 1.67 -10.06
CA ARG A 193 -11.17 1.20 -9.35
C ARG A 193 -11.20 -0.33 -9.43
N VAL A 194 -10.94 -0.99 -8.30
CA VAL A 194 -10.79 -2.46 -8.24
C VAL A 194 -12.01 -3.10 -7.59
N TYR A 195 -12.54 -4.13 -8.23
CA TYR A 195 -13.72 -4.88 -7.80
C TYR A 195 -13.29 -6.22 -7.21
N LEU A 196 -13.45 -6.39 -5.90
CA LEU A 196 -13.12 -7.62 -5.18
C LEU A 196 -14.39 -8.41 -4.84
N SER A 197 -14.32 -9.73 -4.93
CA SER A 197 -15.35 -10.67 -4.45
C SER A 197 -14.73 -11.67 -3.48
N TRP A 198 -15.41 -11.94 -2.37
CA TRP A 198 -15.00 -12.95 -1.42
C TRP A 198 -15.31 -14.37 -1.92
N ARG A 199 -14.42 -15.32 -1.61
CA ARG A 199 -14.54 -16.74 -1.90
C ARG A 199 -14.42 -17.53 -0.60
N ASP A 200 -15.46 -18.27 -0.23
CA ASP A 200 -15.56 -18.93 1.07
C ASP A 200 -14.43 -19.94 1.31
N ASN A 201 -13.59 -19.67 2.32
CA ASN A 201 -12.38 -20.42 2.69
C ASN A 201 -11.22 -20.35 1.66
N GLU A 202 -11.32 -19.49 0.65
CA GLU A 202 -10.24 -19.23 -0.31
C GLU A 202 -9.70 -17.79 -0.13
N GLY A 203 -10.58 -16.80 0.04
CA GLY A 203 -10.23 -15.42 0.43
C GLY A 203 -10.72 -14.35 -0.55
N TRP A 204 -10.00 -13.24 -0.66
CA TRP A 204 -10.38 -12.11 -1.51
C TRP A 204 -9.84 -12.27 -2.94
N GLN A 205 -10.74 -12.34 -3.92
CA GLN A 205 -10.40 -12.46 -5.34
C GLN A 205 -10.71 -11.15 -6.09
N PRO A 206 -9.78 -10.60 -6.89
CA PRO A 206 -10.08 -9.58 -7.89
C PRO A 206 -11.05 -10.11 -8.96
N THR A 207 -11.92 -9.25 -9.47
CA THR A 207 -12.96 -9.63 -10.45
C THR A 207 -13.19 -8.61 -11.58
N LYS A 208 -12.66 -7.39 -11.45
CA LYS A 208 -12.49 -6.38 -12.51
C LYS A 208 -11.55 -5.29 -12.01
N VAL A 209 -10.76 -4.72 -12.91
CA VAL A 209 -10.06 -3.44 -12.71
C VAL A 209 -10.58 -2.44 -13.73
N GLU A 210 -10.71 -1.18 -13.32
CA GLU A 210 -10.97 -0.05 -14.20
C GLU A 210 -9.91 1.03 -13.97
N VAL A 211 -9.34 1.56 -15.04
CA VAL A 211 -8.44 2.72 -15.02
C VAL A 211 -9.30 3.98 -15.08
N LEU A 212 -9.09 4.91 -14.15
CA LEU A 212 -9.88 6.14 -14.03
C LEU A 212 -9.13 7.36 -14.59
N ILE A 213 -9.85 8.23 -15.29
CA ILE A 213 -9.37 9.51 -15.82
C ILE A 213 -9.17 10.51 -14.68
N GLU A 214 -10.12 10.58 -13.74
CA GLU A 214 -10.04 11.38 -12.51
C GLU A 214 -10.37 10.55 -11.26
N ASN A 215 -9.78 10.92 -10.13
CA ASN A 215 -10.02 10.28 -8.85
C ASN A 215 -11.36 10.72 -8.23
N ASP A 216 -12.34 9.81 -8.27
CA ASP A 216 -13.68 9.94 -7.68
C ASP A 216 -13.71 10.48 -6.23
N TRP A 217 -12.70 10.16 -5.42
CA TRP A 217 -12.69 10.41 -3.97
C TRP A 217 -11.86 11.62 -3.53
N LYS A 218 -11.07 12.21 -4.43
CA LYS A 218 -10.16 13.37 -4.17
C LYS A 218 -10.87 14.59 -3.56
N LYS A 219 -12.20 14.67 -3.72
CA LYS A 219 -13.10 15.71 -3.19
C LYS A 219 -13.60 15.50 -1.74
N TYR A 220 -13.18 14.43 -1.05
CA TYR A 220 -13.69 14.06 0.28
C TYR A 220 -12.65 14.03 1.41
N GLN A 221 -11.39 14.43 1.14
CA GLN A 221 -10.33 14.60 2.15
C GLN A 221 -10.38 15.98 2.84
#